data_AF-A0A0K0IWH3-F1
#
_entry.id   AF-A0A0K0IWH3-F1
#
_cell.length_a   1.000
_cell.length_b   1.000
_cell.length_c   1.000
_cell.angle_alpha   90.00
_cell.angle_beta   90.00
_cell.angle_gamma   90.00
#
_symmetry.space_group_name_H-M   'P 1'
#
loop_
_entity.id
_entity.type
_entity.pdbx_description
1 polymer ?
#
loop_
_entity_poly.entity_id
_entity_poly.type
_entity_poly.pdbx_seq_one_letter_code
_entity_poly.pdbx_strand_id
1 'polypeptide(L)'
;MNEIEKILNDLAIRKFQLASEFLALNKEMQTILDNYRLNLSKTKSILGLSATSAAFIDNRDLEPIIRIEINSDGVFSVIPNDAPNKAVGGCQFRPFGILEPLCAKAARHDVIKTLPLICEIASIKYKLKEVDDEYRKAKESSALII
;
A
#
# COMPACT_ATOMS: atom_id res chain seq x y z
N MET A 1 5.78 -40.67 -6.75
CA MET A 1 5.43 -39.24 -6.78
C MET A 1 6.18 -38.65 -7.95
N ASN A 2 5.44 -38.30 -9.00
CA ASN A 2 6.00 -37.80 -10.24
C ASN A 2 6.75 -36.49 -9.95
N GLU A 3 7.84 -36.18 -10.66
CA GLU A 3 8.64 -34.98 -10.39
C GLU A 3 7.79 -33.70 -10.50
N ILE A 4 6.86 -33.71 -11.45
CA ILE A 4 5.91 -32.62 -11.70
C ILE A 4 4.90 -32.46 -10.56
N GLU A 5 4.44 -33.56 -9.96
CA GLU A 5 3.54 -33.50 -8.79
C GLU A 5 4.23 -32.82 -7.60
N LYS A 6 5.53 -33.07 -7.41
CA LYS A 6 6.31 -32.40 -6.36
C LYS A 6 6.38 -30.90 -6.62
N ILE A 7 6.71 -30.48 -7.84
CA ILE A 7 6.76 -29.07 -8.23
C ILE A 7 5.41 -28.38 -8.02
N LEU A 8 4.30 -29.02 -8.43
CA LEU A 8 2.96 -28.47 -8.24
C LEU A 8 2.60 -28.31 -6.76
N ASN A 9 2.98 -29.28 -5.92
CA ASN A 9 2.77 -29.21 -4.48
C ASN A 9 3.60 -28.09 -3.84
N ASP A 10 4.86 -27.94 -4.22
CA ASP A 10 5.75 -26.90 -3.71
C ASP A 10 5.24 -25.50 -4.09
N LEU A 11 4.79 -25.32 -5.34
CA LEU A 11 4.16 -24.08 -5.80
C LEU A 11 2.85 -23.79 -5.06
N ALA A 12 2.03 -24.80 -4.79
CA ALA A 12 0.81 -24.65 -4.02
C ALA A 12 1.08 -24.21 -2.58
N ILE A 13 2.08 -24.81 -1.91
CA ILE A 13 2.50 -24.42 -0.56
C ILE A 13 2.97 -22.95 -0.57
N ARG A 14 3.81 -22.58 -1.53
CA ARG A 14 4.30 -21.19 -1.67
C ARG A 14 3.16 -20.21 -1.90
N LYS A 15 2.17 -20.56 -2.71
CA LYS A 15 0.96 -19.77 -2.93
C LYS A 15 0.18 -19.57 -1.62
N PHE A 16 0.00 -20.62 -0.82
CA PHE A 16 -0.67 -20.52 0.47
C PHE A 16 0.08 -19.63 1.47
N GLN A 17 1.41 -19.71 1.50
CA GLN A 17 2.24 -18.84 2.35
C GLN A 17 2.07 -17.37 1.96
N LEU A 18 2.21 -17.04 0.67
CA LEU A 18 2.01 -15.67 0.16
C LEU A 18 0.59 -15.16 0.41
N ALA A 19 -0.43 -16.01 0.27
CA ALA A 19 -1.81 -15.64 0.56
C ALA A 19 -2.03 -15.36 2.06
N SER A 20 -1.39 -16.13 2.94
CA SER A 20 -1.42 -15.90 4.39
C SER A 20 -0.78 -14.56 4.76
N GLU A 21 0.42 -14.28 4.23
CA GLU A 21 1.11 -12.99 4.42
C GLU A 21 0.27 -11.82 3.90
N PHE A 22 -0.32 -11.97 2.71
CA PHE A 22 -1.23 -10.98 2.13
C PHE A 22 -2.40 -10.67 3.07
N LEU A 23 -3.06 -11.69 3.63
CA LEU A 23 -4.18 -11.50 4.56
C LEU A 23 -3.73 -10.81 5.86
N ALA A 24 -2.57 -11.16 6.39
CA ALA A 24 -2.01 -10.54 7.59
C ALA A 24 -1.75 -9.04 7.37
N LEU A 25 -1.07 -8.67 6.27
CA LEU A 25 -0.80 -7.26 5.94
C LEU A 25 -2.08 -6.46 5.69
N ASN A 26 -3.09 -7.06 5.04
CA ASN A 26 -4.38 -6.39 4.84
C ASN A 26 -5.09 -6.10 6.17
N LYS A 27 -5.01 -7.01 7.15
CA LYS A 27 -5.57 -6.80 8.49
C LYS A 27 -4.87 -5.67 9.24
N GLU A 28 -3.55 -5.59 9.13
CA GLU A 28 -2.77 -4.48 9.69
C GLU A 28 -3.14 -3.15 9.04
N MET A 29 -3.14 -3.11 7.69
CA MET A 29 -3.54 -1.93 6.92
C MET A 29 -4.95 -1.47 7.28
N GLN A 30 -5.90 -2.39 7.42
CA GLN A 30 -7.27 -2.09 7.84
C GLN A 30 -7.30 -1.40 9.21
N THR A 31 -6.55 -1.93 10.19
CA THR A 31 -6.49 -1.35 11.54
C THR A 31 -5.98 0.09 11.52
N ILE A 32 -4.97 0.39 10.70
CA ILE A 32 -4.43 1.73 10.55
C ILE A 32 -5.43 2.65 9.84
N LEU A 33 -6.10 2.18 8.78
CA LEU A 33 -7.13 2.94 8.06
C LEU A 33 -8.38 3.22 8.92
N ASP A 34 -8.74 2.31 9.82
CA ASP A 34 -9.81 2.52 10.79
C ASP A 34 -9.43 3.62 11.80
N ASN A 35 -8.19 3.63 12.29
CA ASN A 35 -7.68 4.72 13.13
C ASN A 35 -7.63 6.05 12.39
N TYR A 36 -7.15 6.05 11.14
CA TYR A 36 -7.18 7.21 10.26
C TYR A 36 -8.61 7.78 10.12
N ARG A 37 -9.58 6.93 9.83
CA ARG A 37 -11.00 7.30 9.67
C ARG A 37 -11.58 7.85 10.96
N LEU A 38 -11.29 7.22 12.10
CA LEU A 38 -11.70 7.69 13.43
C LEU A 38 -11.10 9.08 13.72
N ASN A 39 -9.81 9.27 13.47
CA ASN A 39 -9.11 10.52 13.70
C ASN A 39 -9.66 11.64 12.81
N LEU A 40 -9.92 11.36 11.54
CA LEU A 40 -10.59 12.30 10.63
C LEU A 40 -12.00 12.65 11.10
N SER A 41 -12.76 11.69 11.63
CA SER A 41 -14.08 11.94 12.21
C SER A 41 -13.99 12.88 13.42
N LYS A 42 -13.01 12.67 14.32
CA LYS A 42 -12.76 13.57 15.46
C LYS A 42 -12.40 14.98 14.98
N THR A 43 -11.62 15.10 13.90
CA THR A 43 -11.30 16.41 13.29
C THR A 43 -12.57 17.13 12.82
N LYS A 44 -13.47 16.42 12.14
CA LYS A 44 -14.76 16.97 11.70
C LYS A 44 -15.64 17.43 12.86
N SER A 45 -15.66 16.68 13.96
CA SER A 45 -16.41 17.07 15.16
C SER A 45 -15.84 18.31 15.85
N ILE A 46 -14.51 18.45 15.91
CA ILE A 46 -13.85 19.57 16.61
C ILE A 46 -13.93 20.87 15.80
N LEU A 47 -13.63 20.81 14.51
CA LEU A 47 -13.60 21.99 13.65
C LEU A 47 -14.97 22.35 13.06
N GLY A 48 -15.94 21.44 13.16
CA GLY A 48 -17.19 21.50 12.41
C GLY A 48 -17.00 21.05 10.97
N LEU A 49 -18.08 20.49 10.40
CA LEU A 49 -18.14 19.98 9.02
C LEU A 49 -17.67 21.02 8.00
N SER A 50 -17.98 22.30 8.23
CA SER A 50 -17.65 23.40 7.31
C SER A 50 -16.14 23.67 7.23
N ALA A 51 -15.42 23.70 8.37
CA ALA A 51 -13.99 23.98 8.36
C ALA A 51 -13.14 22.80 7.85
N THR A 52 -13.68 21.58 7.87
CA THR A 52 -13.00 20.40 7.29
C THR A 52 -13.32 20.17 5.81
N SER A 53 -14.42 20.75 5.29
CA SER A 53 -14.89 20.51 3.92
C SER A 53 -14.84 21.73 3.00
N ALA A 54 -14.78 22.97 3.53
CA ALA A 54 -15.01 24.18 2.75
C ALA A 54 -13.91 25.26 2.84
N ALA A 55 -12.87 25.09 3.67
CA ALA A 55 -11.91 26.19 3.87
C ALA A 55 -10.90 26.38 2.72
N PHE A 56 -10.54 25.36 1.94
CA PHE A 56 -9.84 25.53 0.66
C PHE A 56 -10.07 24.29 -0.21
N ILE A 57 -10.90 24.38 -1.26
CA ILE A 57 -10.58 23.63 -2.48
C ILE A 57 -9.26 24.25 -2.91
N ASP A 58 -8.16 23.59 -2.55
CA ASP A 58 -6.83 24.07 -2.87
C ASP A 58 -6.65 23.91 -4.38
N ASN A 59 -6.95 24.98 -5.13
CA ASN A 59 -6.78 25.03 -6.59
C ASN A 59 -5.31 25.18 -6.99
N ARG A 60 -4.36 25.12 -6.04
CA ARG A 60 -2.94 25.08 -6.37
C ARG A 60 -2.63 23.71 -6.97
N ASP A 61 -1.76 23.70 -7.97
CA ASP A 61 -1.18 22.46 -8.47
C ASP A 61 -0.42 21.78 -7.31
N LEU A 62 -0.97 20.68 -6.82
CA LEU A 62 -0.38 19.89 -5.75
C LEU A 62 0.59 18.88 -6.34
N GLU A 63 1.84 18.95 -5.90
CA GLU A 63 2.85 17.94 -6.21
C GLU A 63 2.74 16.74 -5.25
N PRO A 64 2.98 15.50 -5.72
CA PRO A 64 3.00 14.34 -4.86
C PRO A 64 4.16 14.44 -3.85
N ILE A 65 3.81 14.37 -2.56
CA ILE A 65 4.79 14.44 -1.45
C ILE A 65 5.57 13.13 -1.33
N ILE A 66 4.91 12.00 -1.60
CA ILE A 66 5.47 10.65 -1.46
C ILE A 66 5.42 9.99 -2.83
N ARG A 67 6.55 9.41 -3.23
CA ARG A 67 6.72 8.70 -4.50
C ARG A 67 7.06 7.24 -4.23
N ILE A 68 6.63 6.38 -5.14
CA ILE A 68 6.85 4.93 -5.08
C ILE A 68 7.73 4.56 -6.27
N GLU A 69 8.76 3.77 -6.03
CA GLU A 69 9.64 3.20 -7.04
C GLU A 69 9.36 1.70 -7.19
N ILE A 70 9.52 1.20 -8.41
CA ILE A 70 9.43 -0.22 -8.73
C ILE A 70 10.85 -0.66 -9.06
N ASN A 71 11.39 -1.57 -8.25
CA ASN A 71 12.70 -2.14 -8.48
C ASN A 71 12.66 -3.08 -9.71
N SER A 72 13.83 -3.42 -10.27
CA SER A 72 13.96 -4.40 -11.37
C SER A 72 13.27 -5.74 -11.08
N ASP A 73 13.17 -6.10 -9.79
CA ASP A 73 12.60 -7.36 -9.31
C ASP A 73 11.07 -7.29 -9.14
N GLY A 74 10.42 -6.20 -9.56
CA GLY A 74 8.97 -5.98 -9.43
C GLY A 74 8.52 -5.62 -8.02
N VAL A 75 9.46 -5.46 -7.07
CA VAL A 75 9.18 -5.05 -5.69
C VAL A 75 8.92 -3.55 -5.63
N PHE A 76 7.81 -3.17 -5.02
CA PHE A 76 7.42 -1.78 -4.80
C PHE A 76 8.07 -1.27 -3.52
N SER A 77 8.67 -0.09 -3.57
CA SER A 77 9.27 0.55 -2.39
C SER A 77 8.95 2.06 -2.35
N VAL A 78 8.82 2.59 -1.14
CA VAL A 78 8.62 4.03 -0.94
C VAL A 78 9.98 4.73 -1.07
N ILE A 79 10.08 5.72 -1.96
CA ILE A 79 11.32 6.48 -2.11
C ILE A 79 11.58 7.24 -0.80
N PRO A 80 12.75 7.06 -0.16
CA PRO A 80 13.05 7.72 1.10
C PRO A 80 13.09 9.24 0.92
N ASN A 81 12.79 9.94 2.01
CA ASN A 81 12.67 11.39 2.02
C ASN A 81 13.96 12.14 1.63
N ASP A 82 15.10 11.45 1.62
CA ASP A 82 16.42 12.03 1.38
C ASP A 82 16.91 11.83 -0.07
N ALA A 83 16.08 11.25 -0.94
CA ALA A 83 16.44 11.05 -2.34
C ALA A 83 16.46 12.39 -3.12
N PRO A 84 17.44 12.59 -4.02
CA PRO A 84 17.64 13.85 -4.76
C PRO A 84 16.47 14.22 -5.69
N ASN A 85 15.57 13.26 -6.00
CA ASN A 85 14.43 13.43 -6.89
C ASN A 85 13.18 14.01 -6.23
N LYS A 86 13.30 14.57 -5.02
CA LYS A 86 12.21 15.37 -4.47
C LYS A 86 12.06 16.64 -5.30
N ALA A 87 10.84 16.90 -5.76
CA ALA A 87 10.43 18.25 -6.10
C ALA A 87 10.46 19.07 -4.81
N VAL A 88 11.61 19.64 -4.46
CA VAL A 88 11.83 20.47 -3.26
C VAL A 88 10.98 21.75 -3.28
N GLY A 89 10.24 22.03 -4.36
CA GLY A 89 9.47 23.26 -4.57
C GLY A 89 7.95 23.17 -4.46
N GLY A 90 7.36 22.00 -4.19
CA GLY A 90 5.90 21.84 -4.14
C GLY A 90 5.28 22.44 -2.87
N CYS A 91 4.13 23.13 -3.00
CA CYS A 91 3.40 23.60 -1.83
C CYS A 91 2.85 22.41 -1.04
N GLN A 92 3.40 22.16 0.16
CA GLN A 92 2.89 21.10 1.02
C GLN A 92 1.47 21.47 1.48
N PHE A 93 0.48 20.63 1.13
CA PHE A 93 -0.89 20.81 1.57
C PHE A 93 -0.98 20.81 3.11
N ARG A 94 -1.26 21.97 3.70
CA ARG A 94 -1.37 22.20 5.15
C ARG A 94 -2.68 22.93 5.46
N PRO A 95 -3.82 22.23 5.43
CA PRO A 95 -5.15 22.86 5.51
C PRO A 95 -5.39 23.62 6.82
N PHE A 96 -4.67 23.27 7.89
CA PHE A 96 -4.82 23.89 9.21
C PHE A 96 -3.66 24.84 9.57
N GLY A 97 -2.69 25.01 8.67
CA GLY A 97 -1.49 25.80 8.95
C GLY A 97 -0.80 25.37 10.25
N ILE A 98 -0.61 26.33 11.16
CA ILE A 98 0.00 26.13 12.49
C ILE A 98 -1.01 25.58 13.50
N LEU A 99 -2.31 25.81 13.29
CA LEU A 99 -3.39 25.44 14.20
C LEU A 99 -3.97 24.05 13.87
N GLU A 100 -3.10 23.10 13.57
CA GLU A 100 -3.50 21.73 13.25
C GLU A 100 -4.02 20.98 14.48
N PRO A 101 -5.29 20.50 14.48
CA PRO A 101 -5.78 19.66 15.57
C PRO A 101 -4.96 18.39 15.71
N LEU A 102 -4.74 17.92 16.94
CA LEU A 102 -3.97 16.69 17.19
C LEU A 102 -4.52 15.47 16.45
N CYS A 103 -5.84 15.36 16.33
CA CYS A 103 -6.49 14.30 15.56
C CYS A 103 -6.21 14.39 14.05
N ALA A 104 -6.11 15.59 13.47
CA ALA A 104 -5.74 15.76 12.07
C ALA A 104 -4.27 15.36 11.83
N LYS A 105 -3.39 15.77 12.74
CA LYS A 105 -1.97 15.38 12.72
C LYS A 105 -1.81 13.86 12.83
N ALA A 106 -2.57 13.22 13.72
CA ALA A 106 -2.60 11.76 13.88
C ALA A 106 -3.10 11.07 12.61
N ALA A 107 -4.21 11.54 12.01
CA ALA A 107 -4.71 11.02 10.75
C ALA A 107 -3.66 11.13 9.62
N ARG A 108 -2.97 12.28 9.49
CA ARG A 108 -1.90 12.42 8.50
C ARG A 108 -0.78 11.39 8.71
N HIS A 109 -0.42 11.13 9.96
CA HIS A 109 0.60 10.13 10.27
C HIS A 109 0.11 8.69 9.99
N ASP A 110 -1.14 8.37 10.32
CA ASP A 110 -1.73 7.06 10.05
C ASP A 110 -1.76 6.77 8.54
N VAL A 111 -2.16 7.72 7.71
CA VAL A 111 -2.16 7.51 6.24
C VAL A 111 -0.75 7.42 5.65
N ILE A 112 0.24 8.09 6.22
CA ILE A 112 1.64 7.92 5.78
C ILE A 112 2.15 6.52 6.12
N LYS A 113 1.78 6.00 7.29
CA LYS A 113 2.14 4.65 7.74
C LYS A 113 1.55 3.53 6.87
N THR A 114 0.42 3.76 6.19
CA THR A 114 -0.15 2.73 5.30
C THR A 114 0.62 2.59 4.00
N LEU A 115 1.40 3.59 3.56
CA LEU A 115 2.06 3.57 2.25
C LEU A 115 3.11 2.45 2.12
N PRO A 116 4.01 2.21 3.10
CA PRO A 116 4.89 1.05 3.08
C PRO A 116 4.11 -0.28 3.01
N LEU A 117 3.05 -0.43 3.81
CA LEU A 117 2.21 -1.63 3.79
C LEU A 117 1.55 -1.84 2.43
N ILE A 118 1.07 -0.79 1.78
CA ILE A 118 0.50 -0.86 0.42
C ILE A 118 1.57 -1.34 -0.58
N CYS A 119 2.82 -0.87 -0.45
CA CYS A 119 3.93 -1.33 -1.30
C CYS A 119 4.25 -2.81 -1.06
N GLU A 120 4.26 -3.27 0.19
CA GLU A 120 4.44 -4.68 0.53
C GLU A 120 3.30 -5.55 -0.04
N ILE A 121 2.05 -5.13 0.16
CA ILE A 121 0.86 -5.81 -0.39
C ILE A 121 0.93 -5.88 -1.92
N ALA A 122 1.34 -4.80 -2.60
CA ALA A 122 1.52 -4.78 -4.05
C ALA A 122 2.62 -5.75 -4.50
N SER A 123 3.72 -5.81 -3.74
CA SER A 123 4.83 -6.73 -4.00
C SER A 123 4.42 -8.20 -3.82
N ILE A 124 3.62 -8.51 -2.79
CA ILE A 124 3.07 -9.86 -2.60
C ILE A 124 2.10 -10.22 -3.72
N LYS A 125 1.24 -9.28 -4.16
CA LYS A 125 0.36 -9.51 -5.31
C LYS A 125 1.14 -9.83 -6.58
N TYR A 126 2.25 -9.12 -6.81
CA TYR A 126 3.15 -9.40 -7.93
C TYR A 126 3.73 -10.82 -7.85
N LYS A 127 4.29 -11.21 -6.70
CA LYS A 127 4.82 -12.57 -6.46
C LYS A 127 3.75 -13.65 -6.61
N LEU A 128 2.53 -13.40 -6.13
CA LEU A 128 1.41 -14.33 -6.25
C LEU A 128 1.06 -14.59 -7.72
N LYS A 129 1.10 -13.54 -8.55
CA LYS A 129 0.89 -13.64 -9.98
C LYS A 129 1.98 -14.48 -10.65
N GLU A 130 3.25 -14.29 -10.28
CA GLU A 130 4.37 -15.11 -10.82
C GLU A 130 4.19 -16.59 -10.47
N VAL A 131 3.87 -16.90 -9.21
CA VAL A 131 3.62 -18.29 -8.78
C VAL A 131 2.41 -18.90 -9.50
N ASP A 132 1.35 -18.11 -9.77
CA ASP A 132 0.19 -18.58 -10.53
C ASP A 132 0.53 -18.88 -12.00
N ASP A 133 1.39 -18.08 -12.62
CA ASP A 133 1.88 -18.33 -13.98
C ASP A 133 2.81 -19.55 -14.03
N GLU A 134 3.68 -19.76 -13.03
CA GLU A 134 4.50 -20.97 -12.88
C GLU A 134 3.64 -22.22 -12.68
N TYR A 135 2.62 -22.13 -11.82
CA TYR A 135 1.70 -23.24 -11.57
C TYR A 135 0.92 -23.61 -12.83
N ARG A 136 0.46 -22.63 -13.62
CA ARG A 136 -0.21 -22.88 -14.90
C ARG A 136 0.72 -23.61 -15.87
N LYS A 137 1.97 -23.15 -16.04
CA LYS A 137 2.97 -23.80 -16.91
C LYS A 137 3.28 -25.23 -16.46
N ALA A 138 3.47 -25.46 -15.17
CA ALA A 138 3.72 -26.79 -14.64
C ALA A 138 2.52 -27.75 -14.85
N LYS A 139 1.30 -27.22 -14.73
CA LYS A 139 0.07 -27.98 -14.98
C LYS A 139 -0.11 -28.32 -16.47
N GLU A 140 0.20 -27.39 -17.37
CA GLU A 140 0.21 -27.63 -18.82
C GLU A 140 1.23 -28.72 -19.20
N SER A 141 2.45 -28.67 -18.65
CA SER A 141 3.47 -29.71 -18.84
C SER A 141 3.01 -31.08 -18.31
N SER A 142 2.29 -31.11 -17.18
CA SER A 142 1.70 -32.36 -16.65
C SER A 142 0.66 -32.97 -17.58
N ALA A 143 -0.10 -32.13 -18.30
CA ALA A 143 -1.15 -32.58 -19.22
C ALA A 143 -0.59 -33.13 -20.54
N LEU A 144 0.64 -32.73 -20.92
CA LEU A 144 1.34 -33.24 -22.11
C LEU A 144 2.01 -34.60 -21.91
N ILE A 145 2.07 -35.11 -20.67
CA ILE A 145 2.77 -36.35 -20.30
C ILE A 145 1.80 -37.54 -20.17
N ILE A 146 0.50 -37.31 -20.35
CA ILE A 146 -0.55 -38.34 -20.45
C ILE A 146 -0.89 -38.54 -21.93
#